data_AF-A0A7S1X141-F1
#
_entry.id   AF-A0A7S1X141-F1
#
_cell.length_a   1.000
_cell.length_b   1.000
_cell.length_c   1.000
_cell.angle_alpha   90.00
_cell.angle_beta   90.00
_cell.angle_gamma   90.00
#
_symmetry.space_group_name_H-M   'P 1'
#
loop_
_entity.id
_entity.type
_entity.pdbx_description
1 polymer ?
#
loop_
_entity_poly.entity_id
_entity_poly.type
_entity_poly.pdbx_seq_one_letter_code
_entity_poly.pdbx_strand_id
1 'polypeptide(L)'
;MVSLLAASSGTAPGVARPPAIRRVRSRPSHRATAGPPTLARHRRLHDTSRSHDTCRTTGFRVKATDGSDETAEVPSALMEPIPTKLNRVPHPRELRQYFYKLGVKSVKGAVEAGESRMQLRVTIPELNPEMDVYRIGTLLEMVREIAAVLAQDGLRVKVCVQQALGQGFFTGMPLSLSGVRRILEMMDWGEAASFVALGQVGEDQIDDETAVYILIAPQNVVNGAVIYELSDMVDAAEAKGKQVVLINPILKDVPSSGGMMGVRGRAERLDFANSFVSAGHFRLLYKAGTFYPIVGALRYVYGGPWEVSKRVDINKYEEQYQVIGSYDEEPDAVAITKCFEAYRKIQRKKEAEAYRARF
;
A
#
# COMPACT_ATOMS: atom_id res chain seq x y z
N MET A 1 51.10 -28.16 -37.78
CA MET A 1 52.55 -28.29 -37.54
C MET A 1 53.23 -27.11 -38.26
N VAL A 2 53.94 -26.26 -37.50
CA VAL A 2 54.83 -25.14 -37.91
C VAL A 2 54.13 -23.93 -38.58
N SER A 3 53.88 -22.79 -37.91
CA SER A 3 54.75 -21.69 -37.40
C SER A 3 55.28 -20.68 -38.43
N LEU A 4 54.88 -19.42 -38.18
CA LEU A 4 55.64 -18.15 -38.24
C LEU A 4 56.09 -17.55 -39.60
N LEU A 5 55.55 -16.36 -39.94
CA LEU A 5 56.20 -15.03 -39.82
C LEU A 5 55.53 -13.95 -40.70
N ALA A 6 55.27 -12.79 -40.10
CA ALA A 6 55.80 -11.47 -40.47
C ALA A 6 54.74 -10.35 -40.47
N ALA A 7 55.12 -9.26 -39.79
CA ALA A 7 54.37 -8.03 -39.59
C ALA A 7 54.46 -7.07 -40.78
N SER A 8 53.45 -6.21 -40.97
CA SER A 8 53.69 -4.83 -41.41
C SER A 8 52.56 -3.88 -41.00
N SER A 9 53.02 -2.68 -40.71
CA SER A 9 52.39 -1.40 -40.37
C SER A 9 51.10 -1.00 -41.08
N GLY A 10 50.18 -0.38 -40.34
CA GLY A 10 49.04 0.37 -40.89
C GLY A 10 48.43 1.33 -39.89
N THR A 11 48.92 2.57 -39.89
CA THR A 11 48.45 3.74 -39.14
C THR A 11 47.02 4.12 -39.58
N ALA A 12 46.09 4.33 -38.65
CA ALA A 12 44.75 4.87 -38.93
C ALA A 12 44.53 6.21 -38.17
N PRO A 13 43.74 7.16 -38.71
CA PRO A 13 43.76 8.55 -38.28
C PRO A 13 42.66 8.95 -37.29
N GLY A 14 43.03 9.84 -36.37
CA GLY A 14 42.30 11.06 -35.98
C GLY A 14 40.82 10.99 -35.61
N VAL A 15 40.55 10.85 -34.32
CA VAL A 15 39.23 11.13 -33.71
C VAL A 15 39.06 12.65 -33.55
N ALA A 16 38.08 13.23 -34.25
CA ALA A 16 37.69 14.63 -34.12
C ALA A 16 36.85 14.86 -32.84
N ARG A 17 37.27 15.82 -32.00
CA ARG A 17 36.55 16.30 -30.81
C ARG A 17 35.50 17.35 -31.21
N PRO A 18 34.29 17.36 -30.60
CA PRO A 18 33.32 18.43 -30.80
C PRO A 18 33.68 19.71 -30.01
N PRO A 19 33.30 20.90 -30.50
CA PRO A 19 33.71 22.18 -29.91
C PRO A 19 32.93 22.55 -28.65
N ALA A 20 33.64 23.19 -27.72
CA ALA A 20 33.17 23.64 -26.41
C ALA A 20 32.16 24.80 -26.50
N ILE A 21 31.01 24.63 -25.83
CA ILE A 21 29.99 25.67 -25.68
C ILE A 21 30.42 26.69 -24.62
N ARG A 22 30.50 27.95 -25.04
CA ARG A 22 30.97 29.11 -24.30
C ARG A 22 29.89 29.59 -23.32
N ARG A 23 30.17 29.55 -22.01
CA ARG A 23 29.31 30.07 -20.93
C ARG A 23 29.13 31.59 -21.06
N VAL A 24 27.90 32.04 -21.30
CA VAL A 24 27.48 33.44 -21.16
C VAL A 24 27.12 33.68 -19.70
N ARG A 25 27.85 34.59 -19.04
CA ARG A 25 27.55 35.09 -17.68
C ARG A 25 26.55 36.23 -17.79
N SER A 26 25.33 36.08 -17.26
CA SER A 26 24.42 37.20 -17.01
C SER A 26 24.59 37.71 -15.58
N ARG A 27 24.87 39.01 -15.45
CA ARG A 27 24.92 39.76 -14.18
C ARG A 27 23.50 40.01 -13.61
N PRO A 28 23.36 40.21 -12.29
CA PRO A 28 22.07 40.45 -11.65
C PRO A 28 21.63 41.91 -11.78
N SER A 29 20.35 42.14 -12.07
CA SER A 29 19.73 43.46 -12.00
C SER A 29 19.07 43.67 -10.64
N HIS A 30 19.51 44.72 -9.94
CA HIS A 30 18.78 45.34 -8.83
C HIS A 30 17.65 46.22 -9.39
N ARG A 31 16.42 46.09 -8.87
CA ARG A 31 15.63 47.26 -8.41
C ARG A 31 14.31 46.90 -7.69
N ALA A 32 14.05 47.72 -6.66
CA ALA A 32 12.76 48.22 -6.20
C ALA A 32 11.88 47.34 -5.30
N THR A 33 12.15 47.52 -4.01
CA THR A 33 11.21 47.63 -2.88
C THR A 33 9.77 48.05 -3.23
N ALA A 34 8.80 47.24 -2.80
CA ALA A 34 7.46 47.69 -2.43
C ALA A 34 7.05 46.91 -1.17
N GLY A 35 6.89 47.62 -0.06
CA GLY A 35 6.52 47.03 1.24
C GLY A 35 5.05 46.60 1.29
N PRO A 36 4.70 45.66 2.19
CA PRO A 36 3.32 45.24 2.37
C PRO A 36 2.54 46.28 3.21
N PRO A 37 1.25 46.53 2.92
CA PRO A 37 0.42 47.35 3.78
C PRO A 37 0.01 46.55 5.03
N THR A 38 0.23 47.17 6.17
CA THR A 38 -0.27 46.81 7.49
C THR A 38 -1.79 46.96 7.56
N LEU A 39 -2.51 45.91 7.98
CA LEU A 39 -3.88 46.03 8.48
C LEU A 39 -4.09 45.16 9.73
N ALA A 40 -4.30 45.90 10.83
CA ALA A 40 -5.22 45.66 11.94
C ALA A 40 -5.23 44.29 12.65
N ARG A 41 -4.75 44.36 13.89
CA ARG A 41 -5.13 43.52 15.04
C ARG A 41 -6.65 43.34 15.12
N HIS A 42 -7.09 42.09 15.20
CA HIS A 42 -8.27 41.74 16.00
C HIS A 42 -7.91 40.72 17.07
N ARG A 43 -8.43 41.00 18.27
CA ARG A 43 -8.23 40.30 19.53
C ARG A 43 -8.82 38.89 19.50
N ARG A 44 -8.16 38.04 20.29
CA ARG A 44 -8.55 36.72 20.80
C ARG A 44 -10.03 36.62 21.18
N LEU A 45 -10.61 35.47 20.86
CA LEU A 45 -11.48 34.74 21.78
C LEU A 45 -11.00 33.29 21.84
N HIS A 46 -10.83 32.81 23.07
CA HIS A 46 -10.70 31.40 23.41
C HIS A 46 -11.97 30.66 22.98
N ASP A 47 -11.87 29.44 22.47
CA ASP A 47 -12.34 28.30 23.26
C ASP A 47 -11.76 26.97 22.77
N THR A 48 -11.49 26.13 23.74
CA THR A 48 -11.02 24.76 23.72
C THR A 48 -12.04 23.81 23.10
N SER A 49 -11.63 22.98 22.14
CA SER A 49 -12.28 21.69 21.88
C SER A 49 -11.25 20.58 22.00
N ARG A 50 -11.27 19.93 23.16
CA ARG A 50 -10.68 18.61 23.37
C ARG A 50 -11.49 17.61 22.53
N SER A 51 -10.96 17.15 21.41
CA SER A 51 -11.45 15.91 20.78
C SER A 51 -10.97 14.74 21.63
N HIS A 52 -11.85 14.29 22.53
CA HIS A 52 -11.69 13.00 23.19
C HIS A 52 -11.95 11.91 22.15
N ASP A 53 -10.88 11.33 21.59
CA ASP A 53 -10.94 10.02 20.93
C ASP A 53 -11.33 8.99 21.97
N THR A 54 -12.64 8.76 22.05
CA THR A 54 -13.24 7.78 22.93
C THR A 54 -13.21 6.45 22.21
N CYS A 55 -12.44 5.50 22.76
CA CYS A 55 -12.64 4.09 22.53
C CYS A 55 -14.12 3.77 22.77
N ARG A 56 -14.88 3.48 21.71
CA ARG A 56 -16.24 3.00 21.84
C ARG A 56 -16.20 1.56 22.33
N THR A 57 -16.32 1.41 23.64
CA THR A 57 -16.98 0.25 24.24
C THR A 57 -18.46 0.32 23.84
N THR A 58 -18.89 -0.52 22.92
CA THR A 58 -20.30 -0.65 22.54
C THR A 58 -21.09 -1.30 23.69
N GLY A 59 -21.96 -0.48 24.29
CA GLY A 59 -23.24 -0.80 24.93
C GLY A 59 -23.44 -2.16 25.62
N PHE A 60 -23.11 -2.23 26.90
CA PHE A 60 -23.93 -2.98 27.87
C PHE A 60 -24.06 -2.14 29.15
N ARG A 61 -25.31 -1.84 29.54
CA ARG A 61 -25.61 -1.14 30.79
C ARG A 61 -25.36 -2.10 31.95
N VAL A 62 -24.15 -2.10 32.50
CA VAL A 62 -23.81 -2.88 33.70
C VAL A 62 -23.99 -1.98 34.92
N LYS A 63 -25.04 -2.24 35.69
CA LYS A 63 -25.11 -1.87 37.11
C LYS A 63 -23.93 -2.56 37.80
N ALA A 64 -23.15 -1.81 38.57
CA ALA A 64 -22.05 -2.34 39.34
C ALA A 64 -22.54 -3.45 40.29
N THR A 65 -22.08 -4.67 40.06
CA THR A 65 -22.00 -5.75 41.05
C THR A 65 -20.75 -6.57 40.79
N ASP A 66 -20.11 -6.96 41.89
CA ASP A 66 -18.82 -7.61 41.99
C ASP A 66 -18.71 -8.95 41.25
N GLY A 67 -17.49 -9.21 40.75
CA GLY A 67 -16.89 -10.55 40.67
C GLY A 67 -17.41 -11.52 39.62
N SER A 68 -16.71 -11.61 38.49
CA SER A 68 -16.30 -12.90 37.88
C SER A 68 -15.41 -12.66 36.65
N ASP A 69 -14.42 -13.55 36.49
CA ASP A 69 -13.57 -13.71 35.32
C ASP A 69 -14.36 -13.73 34.02
N GLU A 70 -14.09 -12.80 33.10
CA GLU A 70 -14.40 -12.97 31.68
C GLU A 70 -13.23 -12.48 30.83
N THR A 71 -12.57 -13.44 30.17
CA THR A 71 -11.64 -13.16 29.09
C THR A 71 -12.50 -12.71 27.92
N ALA A 72 -12.48 -11.40 27.61
CA ALA A 72 -13.25 -10.86 26.50
C ALA A 72 -12.73 -11.44 25.16
N GLU A 73 -13.42 -12.47 24.67
CA GLU A 73 -13.28 -12.93 23.29
C GLU A 73 -13.89 -11.87 22.38
N VAL A 74 -13.02 -11.15 21.67
CA VAL A 74 -13.43 -10.21 20.62
C VAL A 74 -13.84 -11.04 19.40
N PRO A 75 -15.10 -10.98 18.92
CA PRO A 75 -15.55 -11.83 17.83
C PRO A 75 -14.90 -11.40 16.50
N SER A 76 -13.82 -12.09 16.10
CA SER A 76 -13.23 -12.03 14.75
C SER A 76 -13.96 -13.02 13.85
N ALA A 77 -15.13 -12.65 13.31
CA ALA A 77 -15.97 -13.58 12.54
C ALA A 77 -15.96 -13.39 11.00
N LEU A 78 -15.18 -12.45 10.46
CA LEU A 78 -15.17 -12.19 8.99
C LEU A 78 -14.07 -12.95 8.25
N MET A 79 -12.99 -13.33 8.92
CA MET A 79 -11.85 -14.00 8.30
C MET A 79 -11.15 -14.98 9.25
N GLU A 80 -10.55 -16.03 8.68
CA GLU A 80 -9.76 -17.05 9.40
C GLU A 80 -8.61 -16.39 10.20
N PRO A 81 -8.09 -17.03 11.26
CA PRO A 81 -6.97 -16.50 12.03
C PRO A 81 -5.74 -16.21 11.15
N ILE A 82 -4.97 -15.18 11.53
CA ILE A 82 -3.75 -14.79 10.79
C ILE A 82 -2.76 -15.97 10.81
N PRO A 83 -2.21 -16.38 9.65
CA PRO A 83 -1.29 -17.50 9.58
C PRO A 83 0.03 -17.18 10.29
N THR A 84 0.71 -18.25 10.68
CA THR A 84 1.99 -18.19 11.38
C THR A 84 3.16 -18.29 10.42
N LYS A 85 4.38 -18.07 10.93
CA LYS A 85 5.66 -18.14 10.23
C LYS A 85 5.73 -17.16 9.05
N LEU A 86 5.17 -15.96 9.24
CA LEU A 86 5.20 -14.88 8.24
C LEU A 86 6.61 -14.34 7.94
N ASN A 87 7.59 -14.72 8.75
CA ASN A 87 9.03 -14.51 8.52
C ASN A 87 9.66 -15.52 7.55
N ARG A 88 8.99 -16.63 7.22
CA ARG A 88 9.51 -17.63 6.28
C ARG A 88 9.27 -17.14 4.86
N VAL A 89 10.33 -16.67 4.21
CA VAL A 89 10.28 -16.20 2.83
C VAL A 89 11.23 -17.04 1.96
N PRO A 90 10.80 -17.52 0.78
CA PRO A 90 9.46 -17.38 0.19
C PRO A 90 8.36 -18.07 1.00
N HIS A 91 7.18 -17.47 0.98
CA HIS A 91 6.01 -18.00 1.67
C HIS A 91 5.53 -19.28 0.97
N PRO A 92 5.15 -20.31 1.73
CA PRO A 92 4.55 -21.51 1.17
C PRO A 92 3.19 -21.19 0.53
N ARG A 93 2.73 -22.04 -0.39
CA ARG A 93 1.53 -21.79 -1.20
C ARG A 93 0.29 -21.57 -0.32
N GLU A 94 0.15 -22.37 0.73
CA GLU A 94 -0.96 -22.33 1.67
C GLU A 94 -1.04 -20.96 2.38
N LEU A 95 0.12 -20.38 2.70
CA LEU A 95 0.20 -19.07 3.34
C LEU A 95 -0.14 -17.95 2.34
N ARG A 96 0.31 -18.07 1.08
CA ARG A 96 -0.07 -17.11 0.03
C ARG A 96 -1.59 -17.14 -0.25
N GLN A 97 -2.20 -18.33 -0.25
CA GLN A 97 -3.65 -18.49 -0.40
C GLN A 97 -4.46 -17.73 0.65
N TYR A 98 -3.98 -17.62 1.88
CA TYR A 98 -4.64 -16.80 2.91
C TYR A 98 -4.75 -15.33 2.45
N PHE A 99 -3.69 -14.76 1.88
CA PHE A 99 -3.70 -13.38 1.39
C PHE A 99 -4.56 -13.21 0.15
N TYR A 100 -4.65 -14.23 -0.70
CA TYR A 100 -5.54 -14.22 -1.86
C TYR A 100 -7.01 -14.19 -1.42
N LYS A 101 -7.39 -15.06 -0.48
CA LYS A 101 -8.72 -15.06 0.14
C LYS A 101 -9.03 -13.72 0.82
N LEU A 102 -8.06 -13.14 1.52
CA LEU A 102 -8.22 -11.82 2.16
C LEU A 102 -8.49 -10.74 1.11
N GLY A 103 -7.71 -10.71 0.02
CA GLY A 103 -7.90 -9.76 -1.08
C GLY A 103 -9.26 -9.93 -1.77
N VAL A 104 -9.65 -11.17 -2.07
CA VAL A 104 -10.95 -11.50 -2.67
C VAL A 104 -12.10 -11.04 -1.78
N LYS A 105 -12.13 -11.45 -0.50
CA LYS A 105 -13.21 -11.07 0.42
C LYS A 105 -13.33 -9.55 0.58
N SER A 106 -12.19 -8.89 0.73
CA SER A 106 -12.09 -7.44 0.90
C SER A 106 -12.63 -6.68 -0.31
N VAL A 107 -12.16 -7.02 -1.51
CA VAL A 107 -12.57 -6.33 -2.74
C VAL A 107 -14.00 -6.68 -3.12
N LYS A 108 -14.40 -7.96 -3.04
CA LYS A 108 -15.76 -8.39 -3.33
C LYS A 108 -16.77 -7.68 -2.44
N GLY A 109 -16.54 -7.64 -1.12
CA GLY A 109 -17.45 -6.95 -0.20
C GLY A 109 -17.61 -5.46 -0.50
N ALA A 110 -16.52 -4.78 -0.87
CA ALA A 110 -16.57 -3.37 -1.24
C ALA A 110 -17.27 -3.14 -2.61
N VAL A 111 -17.05 -4.05 -3.57
CA VAL A 111 -17.71 -4.02 -4.88
C VAL A 111 -19.23 -4.21 -4.73
N GLU A 112 -19.66 -5.21 -3.95
CA GLU A 112 -21.08 -5.49 -3.68
C GLU A 112 -21.78 -4.36 -2.93
N ALA A 113 -21.04 -3.63 -2.09
CA ALA A 113 -21.54 -2.44 -1.41
C ALA A 113 -21.67 -1.21 -2.33
N GLY A 114 -21.18 -1.30 -3.58
CA GLY A 114 -21.29 -0.23 -4.57
C GLY A 114 -20.23 0.87 -4.44
N GLU A 115 -19.11 0.60 -3.76
CA GLU A 115 -18.02 1.57 -3.63
C GLU A 115 -17.42 1.88 -5.00
N SER A 116 -17.22 3.16 -5.33
CA SER A 116 -16.65 3.58 -6.62
C SER A 116 -15.12 3.59 -6.60
N ARG A 117 -14.52 4.06 -5.50
CA ARG A 117 -13.07 4.25 -5.33
C ARG A 117 -12.55 3.37 -4.19
N MET A 118 -11.88 2.28 -4.52
CA MET A 118 -11.41 1.28 -3.56
C MET A 118 -9.89 1.11 -3.55
N GLN A 119 -9.35 0.76 -2.39
CA GLN A 119 -7.95 0.45 -2.21
C GLN A 119 -7.74 -0.81 -1.37
N LEU A 120 -6.93 -1.73 -1.88
CA LEU A 120 -6.45 -2.92 -1.16
C LEU A 120 -4.95 -2.76 -0.88
N ARG A 121 -4.56 -2.79 0.40
CA ARG A 121 -3.15 -2.78 0.81
C ARG A 121 -2.78 -4.06 1.53
N VAL A 122 -1.85 -4.83 0.97
CA VAL A 122 -1.27 -6.03 1.58
C VAL A 122 0.24 -5.89 1.56
N THR A 123 0.82 -5.58 2.72
CA THR A 123 2.26 -5.32 2.93
C THR A 123 2.88 -6.46 3.75
N ILE A 124 3.17 -7.55 3.05
CA ILE A 124 3.99 -8.68 3.53
C ILE A 124 5.37 -8.63 2.85
N PRO A 125 6.38 -9.37 3.35
CA PRO A 125 7.72 -9.36 2.75
C PRO A 125 7.73 -9.60 1.23
N GLU A 126 6.91 -10.53 0.71
CA GLU A 126 6.81 -10.79 -0.73
C GLU A 126 6.09 -9.69 -1.53
N LEU A 127 5.29 -8.84 -0.89
CA LEU A 127 4.49 -7.81 -1.56
C LEU A 127 4.96 -6.39 -1.25
N ASN A 128 6.08 -6.24 -0.53
CA ASN A 128 6.68 -4.96 -0.22
C ASN A 128 7.94 -4.74 -1.08
N PRO A 129 7.93 -3.81 -2.06
CA PRO A 129 9.10 -3.49 -2.87
C PRO A 129 10.30 -2.93 -2.09
N GLU A 130 10.08 -2.43 -0.87
CA GLU A 130 11.17 -1.96 0.01
C GLU A 130 11.94 -3.12 0.67
N MET A 131 11.41 -4.35 0.58
CA MET A 131 12.04 -5.55 1.10
C MET A 131 12.77 -6.31 -0.01
N ASP A 132 13.91 -6.94 0.32
CA ASP A 132 14.73 -7.69 -0.64
C ASP A 132 14.01 -8.87 -1.31
N VAL A 133 12.87 -9.31 -0.77
CA VAL A 133 12.18 -10.54 -1.19
C VAL A 133 10.87 -10.26 -1.95
N TYR A 134 10.77 -9.08 -2.57
CA TYR A 134 9.63 -8.73 -3.41
C TYR A 134 9.41 -9.76 -4.53
N ARG A 135 8.19 -10.30 -4.62
CA ARG A 135 7.78 -11.32 -5.57
C ARG A 135 6.50 -10.90 -6.27
N ILE A 136 6.68 -10.31 -7.46
CA ILE A 136 5.57 -9.87 -8.32
C ILE A 136 4.57 -10.99 -8.62
N GLY A 137 5.03 -12.24 -8.78
CA GLY A 137 4.14 -13.39 -9.02
C GLY A 137 3.09 -13.56 -7.93
N THR A 138 3.44 -13.32 -6.66
CA THR A 138 2.47 -13.40 -5.55
C THR A 138 1.40 -12.32 -5.66
N LEU A 139 1.75 -11.12 -6.12
CA LEU A 139 0.78 -10.04 -6.38
C LEU A 139 -0.16 -10.41 -7.54
N LEU A 140 0.40 -10.91 -8.64
CA LEU A 140 -0.38 -11.24 -9.84
C LEU A 140 -1.29 -12.46 -9.62
N GLU A 141 -0.84 -13.45 -8.86
CA GLU A 141 -1.69 -14.56 -8.40
C GLU A 141 -2.88 -14.02 -7.57
N MET A 142 -2.66 -13.07 -6.66
CA MET A 142 -3.75 -12.42 -5.91
C MET A 142 -4.73 -11.68 -6.82
N VAL A 143 -4.22 -10.90 -7.78
CA VAL A 143 -5.03 -10.15 -8.75
C VAL A 143 -5.87 -11.11 -9.60
N ARG A 144 -5.27 -12.23 -10.05
CA ARG A 144 -5.98 -13.29 -10.80
C ARG A 144 -7.16 -13.83 -10.00
N GLU A 145 -6.96 -14.17 -8.73
CA GLU A 145 -8.04 -14.70 -7.88
C GLU A 145 -9.16 -13.67 -7.67
N ILE A 146 -8.82 -12.40 -7.44
CA ILE A 146 -9.82 -11.32 -7.32
C ILE A 146 -10.61 -11.17 -8.62
N ALA A 147 -9.93 -11.05 -9.75
CA ALA A 147 -10.57 -10.87 -11.06
C ALA A 147 -11.44 -12.07 -11.44
N ALA A 148 -10.98 -13.30 -11.14
CA ALA A 148 -11.72 -14.52 -11.41
C ALA A 148 -13.03 -14.59 -10.61
N VAL A 149 -13.02 -14.20 -9.34
CA VAL A 149 -14.24 -14.20 -8.52
C VAL A 149 -15.23 -13.13 -8.98
N LEU A 150 -14.76 -11.93 -9.32
CA LEU A 150 -15.62 -10.88 -9.88
C LEU A 150 -16.20 -11.31 -11.24
N ALA A 151 -15.42 -11.99 -12.07
CA ALA A 151 -15.88 -12.55 -13.34
C ALA A 151 -16.94 -13.66 -13.15
N GLN A 152 -16.82 -14.49 -12.11
CA GLN A 152 -17.84 -15.49 -11.75
C GLN A 152 -19.17 -14.83 -11.35
N ASP A 153 -19.11 -13.63 -10.75
CA ASP A 153 -20.30 -12.82 -10.46
C ASP A 153 -20.86 -12.11 -11.73
N GLY A 154 -20.28 -12.38 -12.91
CA GLY A 154 -20.70 -11.85 -14.20
C GLY A 154 -20.15 -10.47 -14.53
N LEU A 155 -19.26 -9.92 -13.70
CA LEU A 155 -18.68 -8.60 -13.91
C LEU A 155 -17.52 -8.68 -14.92
N ARG A 156 -17.52 -7.79 -15.91
CA ARG A 156 -16.34 -7.59 -16.76
C ARG A 156 -15.30 -6.79 -16.02
N VAL A 157 -14.09 -7.34 -15.96
CA VAL A 157 -12.97 -6.79 -15.22
C VAL A 157 -11.88 -6.38 -16.19
N LYS A 158 -11.34 -5.17 -16.05
CA LYS A 158 -10.13 -4.76 -16.78
C LYS A 158 -8.96 -4.61 -15.81
N VAL A 159 -7.92 -5.41 -16.03
CA VAL A 159 -6.70 -5.38 -15.24
C VAL A 159 -5.69 -4.44 -15.90
N CYS A 160 -5.42 -3.33 -15.23
CA CYS A 160 -4.61 -2.23 -15.75
C CYS A 160 -3.22 -2.19 -15.11
N VAL A 161 -2.21 -1.97 -15.96
CA VAL A 161 -0.82 -1.76 -15.55
C VAL A 161 -0.34 -0.40 -16.04
N GLN A 162 0.32 0.33 -15.15
CA GLN A 162 0.91 1.63 -15.46
C GLN A 162 1.91 1.54 -16.63
N GLN A 163 1.87 2.54 -17.51
CA GLN A 163 2.83 2.70 -18.59
C GLN A 163 4.10 3.42 -18.14
N ALA A 164 5.13 3.44 -18.99
CA ALA A 164 6.27 4.31 -18.76
C ALA A 164 5.79 5.77 -18.68
N LEU A 165 6.17 6.47 -17.61
CA LEU A 165 5.84 7.89 -17.41
C LEU A 165 6.99 8.77 -17.90
N GLY A 166 6.66 9.94 -18.44
CA GLY A 166 7.62 10.95 -18.89
C GLY A 166 7.62 11.19 -20.40
N GLN A 167 8.36 12.20 -20.85
CA GLN A 167 8.54 12.53 -22.27
C GLN A 167 10.03 12.49 -22.66
N GLY A 168 10.34 11.88 -23.80
CA GLY A 168 11.71 11.80 -24.33
C GLY A 168 12.65 10.90 -23.52
N PHE A 169 13.88 11.35 -23.30
CA PHE A 169 14.94 10.60 -22.59
C PHE A 169 14.62 10.34 -21.10
N PHE A 170 13.64 11.05 -20.52
CA PHE A 170 13.24 10.92 -19.12
C PHE A 170 12.02 10.02 -18.94
N THR A 171 11.78 9.09 -19.87
CA THR A 171 10.76 8.05 -19.70
C THR A 171 11.25 6.98 -18.72
N GLY A 172 10.45 6.71 -17.69
CA GLY A 172 10.76 5.74 -16.66
C GLY A 172 9.54 4.91 -16.28
N MET A 173 9.69 3.59 -16.32
CA MET A 173 8.74 2.66 -15.70
C MET A 173 9.28 2.26 -14.33
N PRO A 174 8.43 2.16 -13.28
CA PRO A 174 8.84 1.58 -12.01
C PRO A 174 9.45 0.19 -12.25
N LEU A 175 10.63 -0.07 -11.68
CA LEU A 175 11.32 -1.36 -11.83
C LEU A 175 10.44 -2.55 -11.42
N SER A 176 9.62 -2.35 -10.39
CA SER A 176 8.64 -3.30 -9.87
C SER A 176 7.53 -3.69 -10.87
N LEU A 177 7.28 -2.86 -11.89
CA LEU A 177 6.25 -3.05 -12.91
C LEU A 177 6.81 -3.45 -14.28
N SER A 178 8.14 -3.47 -14.42
CA SER A 178 8.79 -3.88 -15.68
C SER A 178 8.45 -5.33 -16.03
N GLY A 179 7.94 -5.55 -17.24
CA GLY A 179 7.55 -6.88 -17.72
C GLY A 179 6.24 -7.45 -17.15
N VAL A 180 5.57 -6.76 -16.22
CA VAL A 180 4.30 -7.23 -15.62
C VAL A 180 3.23 -7.45 -16.68
N ARG A 181 3.12 -6.53 -17.63
CA ARG A 181 2.16 -6.66 -18.73
C ARG A 181 2.33 -7.95 -19.53
N ARG A 182 3.58 -8.30 -19.87
CA ARG A 182 3.88 -9.54 -20.59
C ARG A 182 3.51 -10.78 -19.77
N ILE A 183 3.70 -10.74 -18.45
CA ILE A 183 3.30 -11.84 -17.57
C ILE A 183 1.77 -12.00 -17.56
N LEU A 184 1.01 -10.90 -17.52
CA LEU A 184 -0.46 -10.94 -17.58
C LEU A 184 -0.99 -11.46 -18.92
N GLU A 185 -0.32 -11.13 -20.03
CA GLU A 185 -0.68 -11.62 -21.37
C GLU A 185 -0.47 -13.14 -21.51
N MET A 186 0.53 -13.70 -20.81
CA MET A 186 0.79 -15.14 -20.77
C MET A 186 0.07 -15.85 -19.62
N MET A 187 -0.61 -15.10 -18.74
CA MET A 187 -1.30 -15.67 -17.60
C MET A 187 -2.50 -16.47 -18.08
N ASP A 188 -2.61 -17.69 -17.60
CA ASP A 188 -3.83 -18.46 -17.75
C ASP A 188 -4.92 -17.81 -16.88
N TRP A 189 -6.04 -17.41 -17.47
CA TRP A 189 -7.18 -16.84 -16.76
C TRP A 189 -8.30 -17.86 -16.52
N GLY A 190 -8.13 -19.10 -16.99
CA GLY A 190 -9.14 -20.15 -16.88
C GLY A 190 -10.50 -19.71 -17.44
N GLU A 191 -11.57 -20.05 -16.73
CA GLU A 191 -12.95 -19.71 -17.10
C GLU A 191 -13.23 -18.19 -17.11
N ALA A 192 -12.40 -17.40 -16.42
CA ALA A 192 -12.56 -15.94 -16.38
C ALA A 192 -12.04 -15.22 -17.63
N ALA A 193 -11.38 -15.93 -18.56
CA ALA A 193 -10.70 -15.33 -19.71
C ALA A 193 -11.60 -14.44 -20.57
N SER A 194 -12.88 -14.78 -20.76
CA SER A 194 -13.83 -13.99 -21.55
C SER A 194 -14.35 -12.73 -20.85
N PHE A 195 -14.14 -12.61 -19.55
CA PHE A 195 -14.59 -11.49 -18.72
C PHE A 195 -13.43 -10.55 -18.33
N VAL A 196 -12.20 -10.99 -18.54
CA VAL A 196 -11.00 -10.24 -18.18
C VAL A 196 -10.35 -9.61 -19.42
N ALA A 197 -10.25 -8.29 -19.41
CA ALA A 197 -9.44 -7.53 -20.37
C ALA A 197 -8.17 -7.01 -19.69
N LEU A 198 -7.14 -6.75 -20.50
CA LEU A 198 -5.92 -6.08 -20.04
C LEU A 198 -5.90 -4.64 -20.55
N GLY A 199 -5.42 -3.72 -19.71
CA GLY A 199 -5.41 -2.30 -20.02
C GLY A 199 -4.19 -1.56 -19.49
N GLN A 200 -4.17 -0.27 -19.78
CA GLN A 200 -3.20 0.68 -19.25
C GLN A 200 -3.86 1.57 -18.19
N VAL A 201 -3.08 2.43 -17.54
CA VAL A 201 -3.63 3.51 -16.71
C VAL A 201 -3.85 4.72 -17.62
N GLY A 202 -5.08 5.23 -17.67
CA GLY A 202 -5.47 6.39 -18.47
C GLY A 202 -6.97 6.45 -18.72
N GLU A 203 -7.49 7.66 -18.98
CA GLU A 203 -8.91 7.91 -19.29
C GLU A 203 -9.40 7.15 -20.53
N ASP A 204 -8.54 7.02 -21.54
CA ASP A 204 -8.82 6.34 -22.81
C ASP A 204 -9.14 4.84 -22.65
N GLN A 205 -8.83 4.28 -21.48
CA GLN A 205 -9.07 2.88 -21.15
C GLN A 205 -10.48 2.65 -20.60
N ILE A 206 -11.26 3.70 -20.32
CA ILE A 206 -12.60 3.61 -19.73
C ILE A 206 -13.67 3.37 -20.81
N ASP A 207 -14.12 2.14 -20.94
CA ASP A 207 -15.20 1.72 -21.83
C ASP A 207 -16.53 1.46 -21.09
N ASP A 208 -17.58 1.22 -21.87
CA ASP A 208 -18.94 1.04 -21.37
C ASP A 208 -19.22 -0.42 -20.92
N GLU A 209 -18.40 -1.38 -21.37
CA GLU A 209 -18.60 -2.80 -21.13
C GLU A 209 -18.01 -3.27 -19.79
N THR A 210 -16.88 -2.69 -19.40
CA THR A 210 -16.16 -3.02 -18.18
C THR A 210 -16.92 -2.46 -16.98
N ALA A 211 -17.07 -3.29 -15.95
CA ALA A 211 -17.70 -2.89 -14.68
C ALA A 211 -16.65 -2.46 -13.65
N VAL A 212 -15.55 -3.22 -13.55
CA VAL A 212 -14.51 -3.03 -12.52
C VAL A 212 -13.13 -2.90 -13.15
N TYR A 213 -12.39 -1.87 -12.76
CA TYR A 213 -11.00 -1.64 -13.16
C TYR A 213 -10.06 -1.94 -12.00
N ILE A 214 -9.12 -2.87 -12.18
CA ILE A 214 -8.13 -3.24 -11.17
C ILE A 214 -6.76 -2.71 -11.59
N LEU A 215 -6.18 -1.80 -10.80
CA LEU A 215 -4.89 -1.21 -11.08
C LEU A 215 -3.81 -1.84 -10.21
N ILE A 216 -2.83 -2.47 -10.85
CA ILE A 216 -1.76 -3.20 -10.16
C ILE A 216 -0.66 -2.24 -9.75
N ALA A 217 -0.51 -2.06 -8.43
CA ALA A 217 0.55 -1.35 -7.74
C ALA A 217 1.02 -0.08 -8.45
N PRO A 218 0.13 0.88 -8.77
CA PRO A 218 0.52 2.11 -9.45
C PRO A 218 1.48 2.93 -8.56
N GLN A 219 2.51 3.50 -9.16
CA GLN A 219 3.62 4.15 -8.45
C GLN A 219 4.03 5.47 -9.10
N ASN A 220 4.36 6.44 -8.26
CA ASN A 220 5.09 7.62 -8.72
C ASN A 220 6.53 7.24 -9.08
N VAL A 221 7.10 7.93 -10.06
CA VAL A 221 8.52 7.81 -10.43
C VAL A 221 9.24 9.13 -10.22
N VAL A 222 10.57 9.10 -10.24
CA VAL A 222 11.38 10.32 -10.21
C VAL A 222 11.05 11.14 -11.46
N ASN A 223 10.58 12.37 -11.27
CA ASN A 223 10.15 13.32 -12.31
C ASN A 223 8.85 12.99 -13.07
N GLY A 224 8.02 12.06 -12.57
CA GLY A 224 6.70 11.76 -13.15
C GLY A 224 5.75 11.22 -12.08
N ALA A 225 4.58 11.82 -11.95
CA ALA A 225 3.55 11.34 -11.04
C ALA A 225 2.45 10.66 -11.86
N VAL A 226 2.19 9.38 -11.60
CA VAL A 226 1.10 8.61 -12.23
C VAL A 226 -0.28 9.16 -11.87
N ILE A 227 -0.30 10.08 -10.91
CA ILE A 227 -1.52 10.48 -10.24
C ILE A 227 -2.47 11.25 -11.14
N TYR A 228 -1.96 11.97 -12.14
CA TYR A 228 -2.81 12.73 -13.05
C TYR A 228 -3.55 11.76 -13.96
N GLU A 229 -2.84 10.79 -14.54
CA GLU A 229 -3.45 9.72 -15.33
C GLU A 229 -4.39 8.84 -14.50
N LEU A 230 -4.08 8.62 -13.22
CA LEU A 230 -4.99 7.94 -12.30
C LEU A 230 -6.24 8.78 -12.00
N SER A 231 -6.11 10.09 -11.79
CA SER A 231 -7.23 10.97 -11.50
C SER A 231 -8.19 11.00 -12.69
N ASP A 232 -7.67 11.24 -13.88
CA ASP A 232 -8.47 11.30 -15.11
C ASP A 232 -9.21 9.96 -15.34
N MET A 233 -8.52 8.83 -15.13
CA MET A 233 -9.12 7.50 -15.24
C MET A 233 -10.22 7.25 -14.20
N VAL A 234 -10.01 7.66 -12.94
CA VAL A 234 -10.97 7.46 -11.84
C VAL A 234 -12.19 8.34 -12.02
N ASP A 235 -11.99 9.61 -12.38
CA ASP A 235 -13.08 10.56 -12.60
C ASP A 235 -13.94 10.14 -13.80
N ALA A 236 -13.32 9.64 -14.88
CA ALA A 236 -14.04 9.08 -16.03
C ALA A 236 -14.78 7.78 -15.71
N ALA A 237 -14.18 6.90 -14.89
CA ALA A 237 -14.84 5.68 -14.42
C ALA A 237 -16.07 6.02 -13.56
N GLU A 238 -15.93 6.95 -12.62
CA GLU A 238 -17.01 7.39 -11.73
C GLU A 238 -18.15 8.07 -12.50
N ALA A 239 -17.83 8.92 -13.50
CA ALA A 239 -18.82 9.54 -14.36
C ALA A 239 -19.70 8.51 -15.11
N LYS A 240 -19.16 7.30 -15.35
CA LYS A 240 -19.88 6.17 -15.96
C LYS A 240 -20.41 5.14 -14.95
N GLY A 241 -20.34 5.43 -13.65
CA GLY A 241 -20.78 4.52 -12.59
C GLY A 241 -19.96 3.23 -12.50
N LYS A 242 -18.68 3.27 -12.89
CA LYS A 242 -17.75 2.14 -12.86
C LYS A 242 -16.90 2.17 -11.60
N GLN A 243 -16.41 1.01 -11.21
CA GLN A 243 -15.65 0.86 -9.97
C GLN A 243 -14.15 0.73 -10.25
N VAL A 244 -13.33 1.35 -9.41
CA VAL A 244 -11.86 1.32 -9.53
C VAL A 244 -11.25 0.79 -8.25
N VAL A 245 -10.40 -0.24 -8.38
CA VAL A 245 -9.68 -0.88 -7.28
C VAL A 245 -8.18 -0.69 -7.46
N LEU A 246 -7.54 0.02 -6.54
CA LEU A 246 -6.08 0.10 -6.47
C LEU A 246 -5.53 -1.02 -5.59
N ILE A 247 -4.63 -1.85 -6.12
CA ILE A 247 -3.97 -2.90 -5.33
C ILE A 247 -2.53 -2.49 -5.05
N ASN A 248 -2.14 -2.38 -3.77
CA ASN A 248 -0.81 -1.97 -3.32
C ASN A 248 -0.26 -0.68 -3.96
N PRO A 249 -1.02 0.43 -3.99
CA PRO A 249 -0.56 1.66 -4.61
C PRO A 249 0.55 2.35 -3.78
N ILE A 250 1.60 2.81 -4.48
CA ILE A 250 2.73 3.55 -3.91
C ILE A 250 2.70 4.98 -4.48
N LEU A 251 1.75 5.77 -3.97
CA LEU A 251 1.52 7.16 -4.40
C LEU A 251 2.28 8.18 -3.55
N LYS A 252 3.17 7.72 -2.66
CA LYS A 252 4.04 8.61 -1.88
C LYS A 252 5.10 9.23 -2.79
N ASP A 253 5.64 10.37 -2.38
CA ASP A 253 6.72 11.03 -3.12
C ASP A 253 7.98 10.18 -3.10
N VAL A 254 8.51 9.86 -4.28
CA VAL A 254 9.80 9.20 -4.43
C VAL A 254 10.89 10.29 -4.46
N PRO A 255 11.87 10.27 -3.53
CA PRO A 255 12.93 11.26 -3.53
C PRO A 255 13.78 11.12 -4.81
N SER A 256 14.16 12.25 -5.40
CA SER A 256 15.12 12.26 -6.51
C SER A 256 16.51 11.80 -6.03
N SER A 257 17.39 11.44 -6.98
CA SER A 257 18.80 11.08 -6.69
C SER A 257 19.59 12.18 -5.98
N GLY A 258 19.10 13.43 -5.98
CA GLY A 258 19.64 14.56 -5.21
C GLY A 258 19.01 14.77 -3.82
N GLY A 259 18.17 13.85 -3.35
CA GLY A 259 17.45 13.95 -2.06
C GLY A 259 16.37 15.02 -2.01
N MET A 260 16.12 15.74 -3.12
CA MET A 260 15.05 16.73 -3.20
C MET A 260 13.71 16.05 -3.47
N MET A 261 12.75 16.28 -2.57
CA MET A 261 11.35 15.90 -2.75
C MET A 261 10.60 17.00 -3.53
N GLY A 262 9.77 16.60 -4.49
CA GLY A 262 8.92 17.53 -5.22
C GLY A 262 7.79 18.06 -4.32
N VAL A 263 7.95 19.25 -3.75
CA VAL A 263 6.95 19.85 -2.84
C VAL A 263 5.66 20.26 -3.58
N ARG A 264 5.76 20.58 -4.87
CA ARG A 264 4.62 21.01 -5.69
C ARG A 264 3.66 19.85 -5.94
N GLY A 265 2.35 20.08 -5.73
CA GLY A 265 1.28 19.09 -5.90
C GLY A 265 1.22 18.02 -4.81
N ARG A 266 2.05 18.08 -3.75
CA ARG A 266 2.06 17.06 -2.69
C ARG A 266 0.72 16.96 -1.95
N ALA A 267 0.08 18.09 -1.68
CA ALA A 267 -1.23 18.12 -1.03
C ALA A 267 -2.27 17.40 -1.89
N GLU A 268 -2.42 17.80 -3.16
CA GLU A 268 -3.28 17.14 -4.15
C GLU A 268 -3.01 15.63 -4.23
N ARG A 269 -1.73 15.23 -4.15
CA ARG A 269 -1.38 13.80 -4.15
C ARG A 269 -1.85 13.02 -2.94
N LEU A 270 -1.76 13.63 -1.76
CA LEU A 270 -2.25 13.04 -0.53
C LEU A 270 -3.77 13.01 -0.52
N ASP A 271 -4.42 14.08 -0.96
CA ASP A 271 -5.88 14.19 -1.02
C ASP A 271 -6.46 13.14 -1.96
N PHE A 272 -5.87 12.97 -3.15
CA PHE A 272 -6.27 11.92 -4.08
C PHE A 272 -6.05 10.53 -3.48
N ALA A 273 -4.89 10.26 -2.86
CA ALA A 273 -4.63 8.96 -2.24
C ALA A 273 -5.61 8.64 -1.09
N ASN A 274 -6.06 9.66 -0.37
CA ASN A 274 -7.04 9.57 0.72
C ASN A 274 -8.49 9.50 0.23
N SER A 275 -8.76 9.78 -1.05
CA SER A 275 -10.12 9.68 -1.62
C SER A 275 -10.62 8.24 -1.80
N PHE A 276 -9.75 7.25 -1.64
CA PHE A 276 -10.09 5.84 -1.79
C PHE A 276 -10.53 5.22 -0.47
N VAL A 277 -11.66 4.53 -0.50
CA VAL A 277 -12.12 3.69 0.61
C VAL A 277 -11.21 2.47 0.73
N SER A 278 -10.83 2.13 1.95
CA SER A 278 -10.10 0.88 2.20
C SER A 278 -11.05 -0.30 1.98
N ALA A 279 -10.83 -1.08 0.92
CA ALA A 279 -11.49 -2.38 0.73
C ALA A 279 -10.85 -3.44 1.62
N GLY A 280 -9.53 -3.39 1.80
CA GLY A 280 -8.81 -4.32 2.67
C GLY A 280 -7.44 -3.79 3.04
N HIS A 281 -6.98 -4.16 4.23
CA HIS A 281 -5.66 -3.81 4.71
C HIS A 281 -5.02 -4.99 5.44
N PHE A 282 -3.78 -5.29 5.13
CA PHE A 282 -2.94 -6.16 5.91
C PHE A 282 -1.53 -5.63 5.92
N ARG A 283 -0.98 -5.33 7.10
CA ARG A 283 0.44 -4.99 7.26
C ARG A 283 1.02 -5.67 8.47
N LEU A 284 2.27 -6.09 8.35
CA LEU A 284 3.04 -6.56 9.48
C LEU A 284 3.54 -5.38 10.32
N LEU A 285 3.52 -5.56 11.63
CA LEU A 285 4.09 -4.62 12.58
C LEU A 285 5.45 -5.13 13.02
N TYR A 286 6.46 -4.27 12.91
CA TYR A 286 7.84 -4.59 13.25
C TYR A 286 8.32 -3.78 14.45
N LYS A 287 9.41 -4.24 15.08
CA LYS A 287 10.13 -3.42 16.05
C LYS A 287 10.66 -2.15 15.35
N ALA A 288 10.53 -1.00 16.03
CA ALA A 288 10.96 0.27 15.46
C ALA A 288 12.41 0.23 14.94
N GLY A 289 12.61 0.74 13.72
CA GLY A 289 13.92 0.84 13.07
C GLY A 289 14.43 -0.45 12.41
N THR A 290 13.67 -1.54 12.42
CA THR A 290 14.09 -2.81 11.83
C THR A 290 12.91 -3.50 11.11
N PHE A 291 13.22 -4.35 10.13
CA PHE A 291 12.24 -5.25 9.51
C PHE A 291 12.12 -6.60 10.24
N TYR A 292 12.81 -6.75 11.37
CA TYR A 292 12.75 -7.91 12.25
C TYR A 292 13.05 -7.51 13.71
N PRO A 293 12.41 -8.12 14.71
CA PRO A 293 11.37 -9.15 14.59
C PRO A 293 10.00 -8.58 14.23
N ILE A 294 9.13 -9.43 13.66
CA ILE A 294 7.69 -9.17 13.54
C ILE A 294 7.11 -9.20 14.96
N VAL A 295 6.46 -8.11 15.37
CA VAL A 295 5.83 -7.96 16.69
C VAL A 295 4.33 -8.18 16.65
N GLY A 296 3.69 -8.04 15.49
CA GLY A 296 2.24 -8.13 15.32
C GLY A 296 1.80 -7.91 13.88
N ALA A 297 0.51 -7.69 13.70
CA ALA A 297 -0.11 -7.38 12.41
C ALA A 297 -1.28 -6.42 12.60
N LEU A 298 -1.55 -5.59 11.59
CA LEU A 298 -2.78 -4.83 11.45
C LEU A 298 -3.57 -5.44 10.29
N ARG A 299 -4.83 -5.78 10.52
CA ARG A 299 -5.73 -6.38 9.54
C ARG A 299 -7.03 -5.58 9.47
N TYR A 300 -7.56 -5.43 8.27
CA TYR A 300 -8.90 -4.94 8.00
C TYR A 300 -9.44 -5.65 6.76
N VAL A 301 -10.71 -6.02 6.83
CA VAL A 301 -11.50 -6.60 5.72
C VAL A 301 -12.77 -5.77 5.65
N TYR A 302 -13.20 -5.39 4.44
CA TYR A 302 -14.38 -4.54 4.24
C TYR A 302 -15.60 -5.00 5.07
N GLY A 303 -16.27 -4.06 5.73
CA GLY A 303 -17.41 -4.32 6.61
C GLY A 303 -17.04 -4.82 8.01
N GLY A 304 -15.75 -5.05 8.29
CA GLY A 304 -15.23 -5.43 9.59
C GLY A 304 -14.52 -4.31 10.35
N PRO A 305 -14.11 -4.55 11.60
CA PRO A 305 -13.26 -3.61 12.31
C PRO A 305 -11.80 -3.72 11.86
N TRP A 306 -11.03 -2.67 12.14
CA TRP A 306 -9.57 -2.69 12.10
C TRP A 306 -9.02 -3.41 13.33
N GLU A 307 -8.32 -4.51 13.10
CA GLU A 307 -7.81 -5.38 14.15
C GLU A 307 -6.31 -5.23 14.29
N VAL A 308 -5.86 -4.88 15.50
CA VAL A 308 -4.45 -4.90 15.87
C VAL A 308 -4.17 -6.21 16.60
N SER A 309 -3.27 -7.02 16.03
CA SER A 309 -2.89 -8.31 16.59
C SER A 309 -1.44 -8.31 17.08
N LYS A 310 -1.20 -8.90 18.26
CA LYS A 310 0.13 -9.19 18.80
C LYS A 310 0.56 -10.58 18.37
N ARG A 311 1.78 -10.70 17.82
CA ARG A 311 2.45 -12.00 17.65
C ARG A 311 2.93 -12.49 19.01
N VAL A 312 2.46 -13.64 19.45
CA VAL A 312 2.82 -14.28 20.73
C VAL A 312 3.46 -15.62 20.41
N ASP A 313 4.70 -15.80 20.85
CA ASP A 313 5.38 -17.10 20.78
C ASP A 313 4.91 -17.91 22.02
N ILE A 314 4.13 -18.96 21.80
CA ILE A 314 3.61 -19.84 22.88
C ILE A 314 4.74 -20.70 23.42
N ASN A 315 5.55 -21.24 22.51
CA ASN A 315 6.76 -21.99 22.80
C ASN A 315 7.78 -21.75 21.66
N LYS A 316 8.88 -22.52 21.63
CA LYS A 316 9.95 -22.34 20.64
C LYS A 316 9.50 -22.60 19.18
N TYR A 317 8.38 -23.30 18.96
CA TYR A 317 7.94 -23.79 17.65
C TYR A 317 6.54 -23.30 17.24
N GLU A 318 5.77 -22.81 18.21
CA GLU A 318 4.40 -22.36 18.05
C GLU A 318 4.31 -20.86 18.32
N GLU A 319 3.77 -20.16 17.34
CA GLU A 319 3.41 -18.75 17.45
C GLU A 319 1.93 -18.60 17.11
N GLN A 320 1.32 -17.54 17.60
CA GLN A 320 -0.05 -17.17 17.26
C GLN A 320 -0.20 -15.66 17.22
N TYR A 321 -1.21 -15.19 16.49
CA TYR A 321 -1.60 -13.79 16.48
C TYR A 321 -2.84 -13.62 17.35
N GLN A 322 -2.70 -12.91 18.46
CA GLN A 322 -3.80 -12.58 19.36
C GLN A 322 -4.28 -11.16 19.07
N VAL A 323 -5.57 -10.97 18.85
CA VAL A 323 -6.16 -9.63 18.71
C VAL A 323 -6.05 -8.91 20.06
N ILE A 324 -5.45 -7.73 20.06
CA ILE A 324 -5.23 -6.88 21.25
C ILE A 324 -5.95 -5.53 21.14
N GLY A 325 -6.57 -5.24 20.01
CA GLY A 325 -7.31 -4.00 19.76
C GLY A 325 -8.19 -4.12 18.53
N SER A 326 -9.32 -3.43 18.57
CA SER A 326 -10.31 -3.34 17.49
C SER A 326 -10.73 -1.88 17.37
N TYR A 327 -10.84 -1.36 16.14
CA TYR A 327 -11.15 0.02 15.84
C TYR A 327 -12.13 0.13 14.67
N ASP A 328 -12.96 1.17 14.66
CA ASP A 328 -13.89 1.44 13.56
C ASP A 328 -13.16 2.07 12.35
N GLU A 329 -12.07 2.80 12.60
CA GLU A 329 -11.24 3.48 11.60
C GLU A 329 -9.77 3.01 11.68
N GLU A 330 -8.95 3.32 10.65
CA GLU A 330 -7.54 2.92 10.63
C GLU A 330 -6.80 3.50 11.84
N PRO A 331 -6.25 2.66 12.74
CA PRO A 331 -5.56 3.16 13.91
C PRO A 331 -4.19 3.75 13.53
N ASP A 332 -3.90 4.93 14.07
CA ASP A 332 -2.61 5.58 13.92
C ASP A 332 -1.50 4.89 14.74
N ALA A 333 -0.26 5.35 14.56
CA ALA A 333 0.89 4.78 15.27
C ALA A 333 0.77 4.91 16.79
N VAL A 334 0.13 5.97 17.29
CA VAL A 334 -0.05 6.22 18.72
C VAL A 334 -1.07 5.25 19.32
N ALA A 335 -2.21 5.05 18.65
CA ALA A 335 -3.25 4.10 19.02
C ALA A 335 -2.70 2.66 19.06
N ILE A 336 -1.97 2.26 18.02
CA ILE A 336 -1.32 0.94 17.98
C ILE A 336 -0.35 0.80 19.16
N THR A 337 0.49 1.80 19.44
CA THR A 337 1.43 1.75 20.56
C THR A 337 0.71 1.59 21.90
N LYS A 338 -0.37 2.32 22.12
CA LYS A 338 -1.20 2.20 23.34
C LYS A 338 -1.78 0.80 23.51
N CYS A 339 -2.22 0.15 22.44
CA CYS A 339 -2.69 -1.25 22.49
C CYS A 339 -1.58 -2.20 22.99
N PHE A 340 -0.36 -2.06 22.47
CA PHE A 340 0.77 -2.89 22.92
C PHE A 340 1.15 -2.61 24.37
N GLU A 341 1.07 -1.36 24.83
CA GLU A 341 1.31 -1.01 26.23
C GLU A 341 0.25 -1.59 27.16
N ALA A 342 -1.03 -1.51 26.79
CA ALA A 342 -2.14 -2.09 27.53
C ALA A 342 -1.99 -3.61 27.65
N TYR A 343 -1.68 -4.29 26.55
CA TYR A 343 -1.38 -5.72 26.54
C TYR A 343 -0.24 -6.08 27.51
N ARG A 344 0.88 -5.34 27.49
CA ARG A 344 2.01 -5.56 28.42
C ARG A 344 1.65 -5.32 29.88
N LYS A 345 0.75 -4.39 30.18
CA LYS A 345 0.26 -4.16 31.55
C LYS A 345 -0.58 -5.33 32.04
N ILE A 346 -1.47 -5.85 31.19
CA ILE A 346 -2.31 -7.02 31.50
C ILE A 346 -1.42 -8.26 31.74
N GLN A 347 -0.44 -8.52 30.87
CA GLN A 347 0.46 -9.68 31.04
C GLN A 347 1.27 -9.61 32.34
N ARG A 348 1.85 -8.45 32.67
CA ARG A 348 2.58 -8.27 33.95
C ARG A 348 1.69 -8.48 35.17
N LYS A 349 0.42 -8.07 35.10
CA LYS A 349 -0.55 -8.31 36.18
C LYS A 349 -0.81 -9.81 36.35
N LYS A 350 -1.07 -10.53 35.25
CA LYS A 350 -1.27 -11.99 35.25
C LYS A 350 -0.05 -12.74 35.78
N GLU A 351 1.15 -12.35 35.38
CA GLU A 351 2.42 -12.93 35.86
C GLU A 351 2.59 -12.70 37.37
N ALA A 352 2.30 -11.49 37.87
CA ALA A 352 2.39 -11.18 39.30
C ALA A 352 1.36 -11.95 40.13
N GLU A 353 0.13 -12.12 39.63
CA GLU A 353 -0.91 -12.93 40.26
C GLU A 353 -0.53 -14.42 40.28
N ALA A 354 -0.01 -14.95 39.17
CA ALA A 354 0.48 -16.33 39.10
C ALA A 354 1.66 -16.59 40.05
N TYR A 355 2.55 -15.59 40.24
CA TYR A 355 3.62 -15.67 41.21
C TYR A 355 3.07 -15.71 42.65
N ARG A 356 2.14 -14.81 42.99
CA ARG A 356 1.46 -14.77 44.31
C ARG A 356 0.59 -15.99 44.61
N ALA A 357 0.15 -16.73 43.58
CA ALA A 357 -0.60 -17.97 43.78
C ALA A 357 0.31 -19.18 44.03
N ARG A 358 1.60 -19.08 43.68
CA ARG A 358 2.59 -20.17 43.82
C ARG A 358 3.42 -20.10 45.11
N PHE A 359 3.49 -18.93 45.73
CA PHE A 359 4.23 -18.62 46.95
C PHE A 359 3.33 -17.86 47.90
#